data_AF-A0A5M8QR45-F1
#
_entry.id   AF-A0A5M8QR45-F1
#
_cell.length_a   1.000
_cell.length_b   1.000
_cell.length_c   1.000
_cell.angle_alpha   90.00
_cell.angle_beta   90.00
_cell.angle_gamma   90.00
#
_symmetry.space_group_name_H-M   'P 1'
#
loop_
_entity.id
_entity.type
_entity.pdbx_description
1 polymer ?
#
loop_
_entity_poly.entity_id
_entity_poly.type
_entity_poly.pdbx_seq_one_letter_code
_entity_poly.pdbx_strand_id
1 'polypeptide(L)'
;MLLSSLLFIGNLGTGEIIALLVIVLLLFGAKRIPDLARGLGKGIREFKDATKEIKNDIENSANDDRYSNNQNRNNSYNPGPGYNNQNQGYNNPTPGYNNDGTPYTNAPGNPNPTPNNPNV
;
A
#
# COMPACT_ATOMS: atom_id res chain seq x y z
N MET A 1 3.48 -32.37 39.09
CA MET A 1 4.83 -32.43 38.48
C MET A 1 4.71 -32.61 36.95
N LEU A 2 4.40 -33.79 36.42
CA LEU A 2 4.30 -34.01 34.95
C LEU A 2 3.14 -33.26 34.25
N LEU A 3 1.95 -33.22 34.86
CA LEU A 3 0.80 -32.51 34.30
C LEU A 3 1.00 -30.99 34.30
N SER A 4 1.75 -30.47 35.28
CA SER A 4 2.16 -29.07 35.40
C SER A 4 3.14 -28.67 34.28
N SER A 5 4.08 -29.56 33.95
CA SER A 5 4.99 -29.39 32.80
C SER A 5 4.25 -29.40 31.46
N LEU A 6 3.12 -30.10 31.36
CA LEU A 6 2.30 -30.14 30.15
C LEU A 6 1.36 -28.93 30.04
N LEU A 7 0.84 -28.42 31.17
CA LEU A 7 0.07 -27.17 31.23
C LEU A 7 0.94 -25.95 30.87
N PHE A 8 2.24 -26.00 31.15
CA PHE A 8 3.26 -25.03 30.71
C PHE A 8 3.47 -25.01 29.18
N ILE A 9 3.24 -26.13 28.49
CA ILE A 9 3.29 -26.20 27.01
C ILE A 9 2.01 -25.65 26.36
N GLY A 10 0.87 -25.71 27.06
CA GLY A 10 -0.43 -25.25 26.54
C GLY A 10 -0.72 -23.76 26.76
N ASN A 11 -0.13 -23.14 27.80
CA ASN A 11 -0.17 -21.71 28.05
C ASN A 11 1.22 -21.11 27.80
N LEU A 12 1.57 -20.87 26.53
CA LEU A 12 2.75 -20.10 26.17
C LEU A 12 2.54 -18.64 26.59
N GLY A 13 2.77 -18.37 27.87
CA GLY A 13 2.81 -17.03 28.41
C GLY A 13 4.06 -16.28 27.98
N THR A 14 4.10 -15.00 28.32
CA THR A 14 5.25 -14.13 28.04
C THR A 14 6.54 -14.63 28.73
N GLY A 15 6.42 -15.28 29.90
CA GLY A 15 7.58 -15.79 30.65
C GLY A 15 8.28 -16.95 29.94
N GLU A 16 7.52 -17.85 29.34
CA GLU A 16 7.98 -19.01 28.58
C GLU A 16 8.76 -18.57 27.34
N ILE A 17 8.23 -17.58 26.61
CA ILE A 17 8.89 -17.01 25.43
C ILE A 17 10.22 -16.37 25.82
N ILE A 18 10.29 -15.66 26.94
CA ILE A 18 11.54 -15.08 27.44
C ILE A 18 12.54 -16.17 27.82
N ALA A 19 12.11 -17.24 28.50
CA ALA A 19 12.99 -18.35 28.86
C ALA A 19 13.59 -19.05 27.62
N LEU A 20 12.78 -19.28 26.58
CA LEU A 20 13.26 -19.83 25.31
C LEU A 20 14.24 -18.87 24.61
N LEU A 21 13.95 -17.57 24.58
CA LEU A 21 14.87 -16.57 24.03
C LEU A 21 16.21 -16.58 24.77
N VAL A 22 16.21 -16.68 26.09
CA VAL A 22 17.45 -16.77 26.89
C VAL A 22 18.25 -18.03 26.53
N ILE A 23 17.59 -19.19 26.38
CA ILE A 23 18.28 -20.43 25.96
C ILE A 23 18.91 -20.27 24.57
N VAL A 24 18.16 -19.72 23.59
CA VAL A 24 18.68 -19.46 22.24
C VAL A 24 19.84 -18.46 22.29
N LEU A 25 19.74 -17.42 23.11
CA LEU A 25 20.81 -16.44 23.31
C LEU A 25 22.05 -17.03 23.97
N LEU A 26 21.92 -18.05 24.84
CA LEU A 26 23.08 -18.74 25.42
C LEU A 26 23.76 -19.66 24.40
N LEU A 27 22.99 -20.36 23.57
CA LEU A 27 23.54 -21.27 22.55
C LEU A 27 24.23 -20.51 21.41
N PHE A 28 23.57 -19.47 20.89
CA PHE A 28 24.06 -18.73 19.72
C PHE A 28 24.76 -17.43 20.09
N GLY A 29 24.52 -16.86 21.27
CA GLY A 29 25.03 -15.55 21.67
C GLY A 29 24.15 -14.39 21.16
N ALA A 30 24.03 -13.34 21.98
CA ALA A 30 23.26 -12.13 21.65
C ALA A 30 23.72 -11.42 20.37
N LYS A 31 24.98 -11.60 19.96
CA LYS A 31 25.53 -10.99 18.74
C LYS A 31 25.12 -11.74 17.46
N ARG A 32 24.76 -13.03 17.52
CA ARG A 32 24.45 -13.83 16.32
C ARG A 32 23.02 -13.63 15.83
N ILE A 33 22.05 -13.41 16.71
CA ILE A 33 20.66 -13.16 16.33
C ILE A 33 20.49 -11.96 15.37
N PRO A 34 21.06 -10.77 15.64
CA PRO A 34 20.91 -9.64 14.71
C PRO A 34 21.59 -9.89 13.36
N ASP A 35 22.72 -10.61 13.34
CA ASP A 35 23.41 -10.96 12.09
C ASP A 35 22.59 -11.95 11.25
N LEU A 36 22.01 -12.98 11.89
CA LEU A 36 21.09 -13.93 11.25
C LEU A 36 19.83 -13.24 10.73
N ALA A 37 19.23 -12.35 11.53
CA ALA A 37 18.04 -11.59 11.14
C ALA A 37 18.32 -10.68 9.94
N ARG A 38 19.49 -10.02 9.89
CA ARG A 38 19.92 -9.21 8.75
C ARG A 38 20.12 -10.05 7.49
N GLY A 39 20.76 -11.21 7.60
CA GLY A 39 20.95 -12.13 6.48
C GLY A 39 19.62 -12.65 5.93
N LEU A 40 18.75 -13.14 6.81
CA LEU A 40 17.41 -13.60 6.45
C LEU A 40 16.57 -12.50 5.82
N GLY A 41 16.59 -11.28 6.39
CA GLY A 41 15.84 -10.15 5.87
C GLY A 41 16.28 -9.73 4.46
N LYS A 42 17.58 -9.78 4.16
CA LYS A 42 18.09 -9.56 2.81
C LYS A 42 17.61 -10.66 1.85
N GLY A 43 17.73 -11.93 2.24
CA GLY A 43 17.27 -13.05 1.42
C GLY A 43 15.78 -13.01 1.11
N ILE A 44 14.94 -12.68 2.10
CA ILE A 44 13.49 -12.50 1.89
C ILE A 44 13.19 -11.35 0.92
N ARG A 45 13.93 -10.24 1.03
CA ARG A 45 13.77 -9.10 0.12
C ARG A 45 14.13 -9.47 -1.32
N GLU A 46 15.30 -10.06 -1.52
CA GLU A 46 15.77 -10.52 -2.84
C GLU A 46 14.81 -11.54 -3.45
N PHE A 47 14.33 -12.50 -2.66
CA PHE A 47 13.33 -13.48 -3.09
C PHE A 47 12.01 -12.82 -3.54
N LYS A 48 11.53 -11.82 -2.77
CA LYS A 48 10.31 -11.08 -3.10
C LYS A 48 10.48 -10.25 -4.37
N ASP A 49 11.64 -9.63 -4.56
CA ASP A 49 11.92 -8.82 -5.75
C ASP A 49 11.99 -9.70 -7.01
N ALA A 50 12.69 -10.84 -6.95
CA ALA A 50 12.72 -11.82 -8.03
C ALA A 50 11.33 -12.40 -8.36
N THR A 51 10.53 -12.72 -7.33
CA THR A 51 9.16 -13.20 -7.53
C THR A 51 8.27 -12.15 -8.21
N LYS A 52 8.49 -10.86 -7.90
CA LYS A 52 7.73 -9.76 -8.53
C LYS A 52 8.09 -9.59 -10.00
N GLU A 53 9.38 -9.68 -10.35
CA GLU A 53 9.86 -9.64 -11.73
C GLU A 53 9.22 -10.76 -12.56
N ILE A 54 9.30 -12.01 -12.06
CA ILE A 54 8.67 -13.17 -12.71
C ILE A 54 7.17 -12.97 -12.90
N LYS A 55 6.47 -12.44 -11.88
CA LYS A 55 5.02 -12.17 -11.99
C LYS A 55 4.72 -11.16 -13.08
N ASN A 56 5.50 -10.08 -13.17
CA ASN A 56 5.32 -9.05 -14.19
C ASN A 56 5.62 -9.61 -15.59
N ASP A 57 6.64 -10.44 -15.75
CA ASP A 57 6.99 -11.05 -17.04
C ASP A 57 5.89 -12.00 -17.52
N ILE A 58 5.28 -12.78 -16.61
CA ILE A 58 4.14 -13.65 -16.93
C ILE A 58 2.91 -12.80 -17.31
N GLU A 59 2.63 -11.72 -16.59
CA GLU A 59 1.52 -10.82 -16.88
C GLU A 59 1.72 -10.10 -18.22
N ASN A 60 2.93 -9.62 -18.51
CA ASN A 60 3.27 -9.00 -19.79
C ASN A 60 3.19 -10.00 -20.95
N SER A 61 3.68 -11.23 -20.78
CA SER A 61 3.60 -12.28 -21.81
C SER A 61 2.16 -12.70 -22.10
N ALA A 62 1.31 -12.79 -21.08
CA ALA A 62 -0.11 -13.10 -21.25
C ALA A 62 -0.90 -11.95 -21.92
N ASN A 63 -0.41 -10.72 -21.82
CA ASN A 63 -0.98 -9.56 -22.52
C ASN A 63 -0.46 -9.41 -23.94
N ASP A 64 0.75 -9.89 -24.27
CA ASP A 64 1.33 -9.80 -25.61
C ASP A 64 0.60 -10.71 -26.64
N ASP A 65 0.11 -11.87 -26.19
CA ASP A 65 -0.78 -12.73 -26.97
C ASP A 65 -2.15 -12.08 -27.25
N ARG A 66 -2.59 -11.15 -26.39
CA ARG A 66 -3.83 -10.38 -26.60
C ARG A 66 -3.60 -9.12 -27.44
N TYR A 67 -2.40 -8.55 -27.43
CA TYR A 67 -2.05 -7.35 -28.19
C TYR A 67 -1.67 -7.64 -29.65
N SER A 68 -1.30 -8.87 -30.00
CA SER A 68 -1.02 -9.25 -31.40
C SER A 68 -2.29 -9.49 -32.26
N ASN A 69 -3.48 -9.67 -31.66
CA ASN A 69 -4.73 -9.94 -32.39
C ASN A 69 -5.71 -8.74 -32.45
N ASN A 70 -5.31 -7.55 -31.98
CA ASN A 70 -6.19 -6.36 -31.96
C ASN A 70 -5.59 -5.10 -32.61
N GLN A 71 -4.47 -5.19 -33.32
CA GLN A 71 -3.86 -4.01 -33.97
C GLN A 71 -4.31 -3.76 -35.42
N ASN A 72 -5.25 -4.56 -35.95
CA ASN A 72 -5.91 -4.31 -37.25
C ASN A 72 -7.39 -3.91 -37.12
N ARG A 73 -7.78 -3.32 -35.98
CA ARG A 73 -9.13 -2.77 -35.74
C ARG A 73 -9.01 -1.46 -34.95
N ASN A 74 -8.76 -0.37 -35.68
CA ASN A 74 -9.11 1.01 -35.32
C ASN A 74 -8.11 1.83 -34.46
N ASN A 75 -7.53 2.83 -35.15
CA ASN A 75 -7.26 4.22 -34.75
C ASN A 75 -7.36 4.67 -33.27
N SER A 76 -6.34 5.47 -32.92
CA SER A 76 -6.42 6.74 -32.17
C SER A 76 -6.55 6.71 -30.64
N TYR A 77 -5.48 6.38 -29.91
CA TYR A 77 -5.26 6.93 -28.55
C TYR A 77 -3.76 7.22 -28.30
N ASN A 78 -3.45 8.44 -27.89
CA ASN A 78 -2.13 8.87 -27.42
C ASN A 78 -2.18 9.13 -25.90
N PRO A 79 -1.72 8.20 -25.04
CA PRO A 79 -1.54 8.49 -23.63
C PRO A 79 -0.15 9.08 -23.38
N GLY A 80 -0.08 10.37 -23.07
CA GLY A 80 1.12 11.03 -22.53
C GLY A 80 1.51 10.49 -21.14
N PRO A 81 2.72 10.80 -20.64
CA PRO A 81 3.31 10.14 -19.48
C PRO A 81 2.51 10.40 -18.19
N GLY A 82 2.07 9.30 -17.54
CA GLY A 82 1.33 9.32 -16.29
C GLY A 82 2.24 9.32 -15.06
N TYR A 83 1.98 10.25 -14.14
CA TYR A 83 2.53 10.26 -12.78
C TYR A 83 1.39 10.11 -11.75
N ASN A 84 1.74 9.51 -10.61
CA ASN A 84 0.92 8.91 -9.56
C ASN A 84 -0.01 9.89 -8.79
N ASN A 85 -1.24 9.44 -8.49
CA ASN A 85 -2.21 10.11 -7.62
C ASN A 85 -1.89 9.84 -6.13
N GLN A 86 -1.34 10.85 -5.46
CA GLN A 86 -1.23 10.93 -4.00
C GLN A 86 -1.68 12.32 -3.56
N ASN A 87 -2.97 12.46 -3.24
CA ASN A 87 -3.52 13.26 -2.13
C ASN A 87 -5.00 13.56 -2.38
N GLN A 88 -5.90 12.73 -1.82
CA GLN A 88 -7.22 13.22 -1.43
C GLN A 88 -7.06 13.93 -0.08
N GLY A 89 -6.53 15.15 -0.13
CA GLY A 89 -6.66 16.11 0.97
C GLY A 89 -8.04 16.76 0.89
N TYR A 90 -8.63 17.05 2.04
CA TYR A 90 -9.88 17.81 2.17
C TYR A 90 -9.90 19.01 1.20
N ASN A 91 -10.72 18.94 0.16
CA ASN A 91 -10.99 20.08 -0.71
C ASN A 91 -11.81 21.10 0.10
N ASN A 92 -11.12 22.10 0.65
CA ASN A 92 -11.78 23.28 1.18
C ASN A 92 -12.10 24.19 -0.02
N PRO A 93 -13.36 24.37 -0.44
CA PRO A 93 -13.68 25.28 -1.52
C PRO A 93 -13.46 26.71 -1.02
N THR A 94 -12.42 27.40 -1.51
CA THR A 94 -12.36 28.86 -1.42
C THR A 94 -13.62 29.42 -2.11
N PRO A 95 -14.48 30.19 -1.41
CA PRO A 95 -15.66 30.77 -2.04
C PRO A 95 -15.22 31.70 -3.16
N GLY A 96 -15.66 31.42 -4.39
CA GLY A 96 -15.57 32.40 -5.46
C GLY A 96 -16.50 33.59 -5.17
N TYR A 97 -16.15 34.76 -5.67
CA TYR A 97 -16.94 35.98 -5.50
C TYR A 97 -17.56 36.39 -6.83
N ASN A 98 -18.80 36.90 -6.77
CA ASN A 98 -19.42 37.63 -7.85
C ASN A 98 -18.60 38.91 -8.17
N ASN A 99 -18.84 39.53 -9.33
CA ASN A 99 -18.17 40.77 -9.74
C ASN A 99 -18.44 41.98 -8.82
N ASP A 100 -19.41 41.85 -7.92
CA ASP A 100 -19.76 42.83 -6.87
C ASP A 100 -19.10 42.52 -5.51
N GLY A 101 -18.29 41.45 -5.42
CA GLY A 101 -17.59 41.05 -4.20
C GLY A 101 -18.41 40.21 -3.21
N THR A 102 -19.60 39.72 -3.58
CA THR A 102 -20.37 38.80 -2.74
C THR A 102 -19.99 37.34 -2.98
N PRO A 103 -19.88 36.48 -1.96
CA PRO A 103 -19.51 35.07 -2.16
C PRO A 103 -20.64 34.32 -2.88
N TYR A 104 -20.27 33.38 -3.76
CA TYR A 104 -21.24 32.42 -4.28
C TYR A 104 -21.82 31.58 -3.15
N THR A 105 -23.10 31.23 -3.25
CA THR A 105 -23.79 30.43 -2.23
C THR A 105 -23.81 28.95 -2.65
N ASN A 106 -23.49 28.05 -1.72
CA ASN A 106 -23.56 26.61 -1.97
C ASN A 106 -24.92 26.10 -1.48
N ALA A 107 -25.73 25.52 -2.35
CA ALA A 107 -26.89 24.74 -1.93
C ALA A 107 -26.41 23.46 -1.21
N PRO A 108 -27.06 23.01 -0.12
CA PRO A 108 -26.67 21.79 0.58
C PRO A 108 -26.61 20.59 -0.38
N GLY A 109 -25.43 19.99 -0.52
CA GLY A 109 -25.20 18.83 -1.39
C GLY A 109 -24.66 19.13 -2.79
N ASN A 110 -24.48 20.41 -3.17
CA ASN A 110 -23.81 20.76 -4.42
C ASN A 110 -22.44 21.40 -4.13
N PRO A 111 -21.31 20.74 -4.46
CA PRO A 111 -19.98 21.29 -4.25
C PRO A 111 -19.59 22.36 -5.27
N ASN A 112 -20.42 22.62 -6.29
CA ASN A 112 -20.15 23.61 -7.33
C ASN A 112 -20.98 24.88 -7.11
N PRO A 113 -20.37 26.02 -6.76
CA PRO A 113 -21.09 27.27 -6.55
C PRO A 113 -21.74 27.75 -7.86
N THR A 114 -23.05 27.99 -7.85
CA THR A 114 -23.73 28.69 -8.96
C THR A 114 -23.59 30.20 -8.77
N PRO A 115 -23.16 30.97 -9.81
CA PRO A 115 -23.19 32.42 -9.77
C PRO A 115 -24.59 32.94 -9.44
N ASN A 116 -24.69 33.85 -8.47
CA ASN A 116 -25.96 34.53 -8.23
C ASN A 116 -26.15 35.54 -9.36
N ASN A 117 -27.18 35.37 -10.19
CA ASN A 117 -27.47 36.30 -11.27
C ASN A 117 -28.23 37.50 -10.67
N PRO A 118 -27.63 38.71 -10.60
CA PRO A 118 -28.32 39.86 -10.00
C PRO A 118 -29.49 40.40 -10.83
N ASN A 119 -29.74 39.84 -12.03
CA ASN A 119 -30.76 40.31 -12.97
C ASN A 119 -31.96 39.36 -13.12
N VAL A 120 -32.29 38.55 -12.11
CA VAL A 120 -33.56 37.78 -12.05
C VAL A 120 -34.46 38.25 -10.91
#